data_AF-A0A1G2HLA9-F1
#
_entry.id   AF-A0A1G2HLA9-F1
#
_cell.length_a   1.000
_cell.length_b   1.000
_cell.length_c   1.000
_cell.angle_alpha   90.00
_cell.angle_beta   90.00
_cell.angle_gamma   90.00
#
_symmetry.space_group_name_H-M   'P 1'
#
loop_
_entity.id
_entity.type
_entity.pdbx_description
1 polymer ?
#
loop_
_entity_poly.entity_id
_entity_poly.type
_entity_poly.pdbx_seq_one_letter_code
_entity_poly.pdbx_strand_id
1 'polypeptide(L)'
;MENNFDELKREMDNVNRFVPYTLGELLAMDIKEYPFLVEKLVPEKSIIAITGHPESGKTWFVMYLIYCVVYGQPLLGMYKAQKANVLFVDEEGGKYEMARRYKLVGFKNDVIIHTLSQQGIMIDSQEDTDSLIGVIKNKEIGLVVFDPFAAIFSGDENSARDIGKVMRSFQRVIVETQATIVFIHHHRKDSKNYSNGTEQSMRGSSAIFGRIDSHIIITKRSESEGEMTMAVIQRKSRKGRGKIKAFTVKMVEKDGLVQFEYMGEEPQQLKLSKAETAKEKVLKFLIDRRATFNEIHDSMKGEIGRDSLGSALKELIHEGKVASKKEAHGKPFYWVAKEKEGQQTAS
;
A
#
# COMPACT_ATOMS: atom_id res chain seq x y z
N MET A 1 -50.56 7.27 10.46
CA MET A 1 -49.96 8.56 10.86
C MET A 1 -48.44 8.46 11.03
N GLU A 2 -47.87 7.30 11.37
CA GLU A 2 -46.40 7.10 11.44
C GLU A 2 -45.69 7.17 10.06
N ASN A 3 -46.30 6.66 8.99
CA ASN A 3 -45.70 6.72 7.64
C ASN A 3 -45.43 8.15 7.13
N ASN A 4 -46.17 9.15 7.60
CA ASN A 4 -46.02 10.53 7.13
C ASN A 4 -44.82 11.22 7.78
N PHE A 5 -44.40 10.78 8.97
CA PHE A 5 -43.28 11.37 9.71
C PHE A 5 -41.93 10.96 9.12
N ASP A 6 -41.76 9.69 8.74
CA ASP A 6 -40.53 9.22 8.09
C ASP A 6 -40.39 9.77 6.66
N GLU A 7 -41.52 10.00 5.97
CA GLU A 7 -41.56 10.63 4.65
C GLU A 7 -41.20 12.12 4.75
N LEU A 8 -41.77 12.85 5.73
CA LEU A 8 -41.39 14.23 6.03
C LEU A 8 -39.94 14.38 6.51
N LYS A 9 -39.41 13.41 7.26
CA LYS A 9 -38.00 13.42 7.71
C LYS A 9 -37.05 13.19 6.54
N ARG A 10 -37.40 12.29 5.60
CA ARG A 10 -36.70 12.11 4.32
C ARG A 10 -36.80 13.35 3.42
N GLU A 11 -37.94 14.03 3.41
CA GLU A 11 -38.11 15.29 2.68
C GLU A 11 -37.30 16.43 3.31
N MET A 12 -37.23 16.54 4.65
CA MET A 12 -36.42 17.53 5.35
C MET A 12 -34.91 17.27 5.23
N ASP A 13 -34.48 16.00 5.31
CA ASP A 13 -33.09 15.61 5.04
C ASP A 13 -32.67 15.91 3.57
N ASN A 14 -33.65 16.01 2.66
CA ASN A 14 -33.44 16.38 1.25
C ASN A 14 -33.32 17.90 1.00
N VAL A 15 -33.52 18.78 1.99
CA VAL A 15 -33.54 20.24 1.75
C VAL A 15 -32.14 20.87 1.65
N ASN A 16 -31.08 20.24 2.12
CA ASN A 16 -29.72 20.82 2.00
C ASN A 16 -28.63 19.76 1.74
N ARG A 17 -28.74 19.05 0.62
CA ARG A 17 -27.65 18.18 0.13
C ARG A 17 -26.32 18.92 -0.03
N PHE A 18 -26.37 20.22 -0.31
CA PHE A 18 -25.20 21.07 -0.48
C PHE A 18 -25.27 22.23 0.50
N VAL A 19 -24.38 22.22 1.50
CA VAL A 19 -24.22 23.31 2.46
C VAL A 19 -22.92 24.04 2.14
N PRO A 20 -22.95 25.18 1.42
CA PRO A 20 -21.74 25.92 1.10
C PRO A 20 -21.20 26.63 2.35
N TYR A 21 -19.87 26.67 2.48
CA TYR A 21 -19.18 27.51 3.45
C TYR A 21 -18.63 28.76 2.74
N THR A 22 -18.80 29.92 3.35
CA THR A 22 -18.12 31.16 2.98
C THR A 22 -16.65 31.10 3.35
N LEU A 23 -15.82 31.92 2.69
CA LEU A 23 -14.40 32.04 3.05
C LEU A 23 -14.22 32.50 4.50
N GLY A 24 -15.06 33.42 4.99
CA GLY A 24 -15.02 33.90 6.37
C GLY A 24 -15.27 32.79 7.39
N GLU A 25 -16.25 31.92 7.13
CA GLU A 25 -16.51 30.74 7.98
C GLU A 25 -15.32 29.78 7.98
N LEU A 26 -14.69 29.53 6.82
CA LEU A 26 -13.51 28.66 6.74
C LEU A 26 -12.31 29.23 7.51
N LEU A 27 -12.08 30.55 7.44
CA LEU A 27 -10.98 31.20 8.15
C LEU A 27 -11.22 31.32 9.65
N ALA A 28 -12.48 31.33 10.08
CA ALA A 28 -12.85 31.35 11.50
C ALA A 28 -12.80 29.96 12.16
N MET A 29 -12.62 28.88 11.38
CA MET A 29 -12.47 27.54 11.94
C MET A 29 -11.19 27.43 12.78
N ASP A 30 -11.31 26.84 13.97
CA ASP A 30 -10.16 26.43 14.77
C ASP A 30 -9.49 25.21 14.11
N ILE A 31 -8.51 25.46 13.24
CA ILE A 31 -7.80 24.41 12.50
C ILE A 31 -6.83 23.69 13.46
N LYS A 32 -7.34 22.65 14.10
CA LYS A 32 -6.53 21.67 14.84
C LYS A 32 -5.81 20.72 13.89
N GLU A 33 -4.85 19.97 14.42
CA GLU A 33 -4.26 18.86 13.66
C GLU A 33 -5.36 17.89 13.21
N TYR A 34 -5.27 17.43 11.97
CA TYR A 34 -6.27 16.55 11.39
C TYR A 34 -6.35 15.25 12.23
N PRO A 35 -7.55 14.77 12.61
CA PRO A 35 -7.68 13.60 13.47
C PRO A 35 -7.34 12.29 12.74
N PHE A 36 -6.83 11.32 13.50
CA PHE A 36 -6.41 10.01 13.00
C PHE A 36 -6.94 8.89 13.90
N LEU A 37 -7.42 7.81 13.29
CA LEU A 37 -7.65 6.55 13.99
C LEU A 37 -6.34 5.89 14.39
N VAL A 38 -5.32 6.02 13.54
CA VAL A 38 -3.94 5.64 13.84
C VAL A 38 -3.04 6.75 13.32
N GLU A 39 -2.32 7.39 14.23
CA GLU A 39 -1.52 8.58 13.96
C GLU A 39 -0.65 8.42 12.71
N LYS A 40 -0.71 9.41 11.82
CA LYS A 40 0.00 9.48 10.51
C LYS A 40 -0.36 8.41 9.49
N LEU A 41 -0.98 7.29 9.87
CA LEU A 41 -1.25 6.15 9.00
C LEU A 41 -2.69 6.14 8.48
N VAL A 42 -3.66 6.28 9.38
CA VAL A 42 -5.10 6.14 9.13
C VAL A 42 -5.81 7.44 9.53
N PRO A 43 -5.84 8.45 8.64
CA PRO A 43 -6.59 9.68 8.88
C PRO A 43 -8.09 9.36 8.99
N GLU A 44 -8.80 10.03 9.89
CA GLU A 44 -10.24 9.83 10.03
C GLU A 44 -11.01 10.31 8.79
N LYS A 45 -12.19 9.72 8.55
CA LYS A 45 -13.13 10.14 7.51
C LYS A 45 -12.47 10.18 6.13
N SER A 46 -11.65 9.18 5.85
CA SER A 46 -10.76 9.11 4.69
C SER A 46 -10.77 7.73 4.06
N ILE A 47 -10.22 7.62 2.85
CA ILE A 47 -10.03 6.36 2.14
C ILE A 47 -8.56 5.96 2.18
N ILE A 48 -8.25 4.79 2.72
CA ILE A 48 -6.90 4.27 2.89
C ILE A 48 -6.75 2.96 2.12
N ALA A 49 -5.68 2.86 1.33
CA ALA A 49 -5.28 1.62 0.68
C ALA A 49 -4.08 0.99 1.40
N ILE A 50 -4.21 -0.29 1.76
CA ILE A 50 -3.10 -1.13 2.22
C ILE A 50 -2.82 -2.16 1.14
N THR A 51 -1.61 -2.12 0.58
CA THR A 51 -1.32 -2.87 -0.65
C THR A 51 -0.03 -3.67 -0.55
N GLY A 52 0.14 -4.63 -1.44
CA GLY A 52 1.30 -5.52 -1.44
C GLY A 52 0.99 -6.82 -2.15
N HIS A 53 2.02 -7.60 -2.46
CA HIS A 53 1.84 -8.90 -3.11
C HIS A 53 0.99 -9.86 -2.25
N PRO A 54 0.37 -10.89 -2.84
CA PRO A 54 -0.19 -12.01 -2.08
C PRO A 54 0.82 -12.53 -1.03
N GLU A 55 0.32 -13.02 0.10
CA GLU A 55 1.14 -13.57 1.21
C GLU A 55 2.13 -12.59 1.85
N SER A 56 2.02 -11.28 1.56
CA SER A 56 2.93 -10.28 2.13
C SER A 56 2.64 -9.89 3.58
N GLY A 57 1.66 -10.53 4.24
CA GLY A 57 1.25 -10.23 5.61
C GLY A 57 0.29 -9.04 5.78
N LYS A 58 -0.33 -8.53 4.71
CA LYS A 58 -1.31 -7.42 4.77
C LYS A 58 -2.44 -7.68 5.77
N THR A 59 -3.16 -8.80 5.63
CA THR A 59 -4.29 -9.13 6.49
C THR A 59 -3.84 -9.24 7.96
N TRP A 60 -2.67 -9.83 8.22
CA TRP A 60 -2.09 -9.86 9.57
C TRP A 60 -1.83 -8.46 10.13
N PHE A 61 -1.15 -7.60 9.36
CA PHE A 61 -0.90 -6.21 9.76
C PHE A 61 -2.20 -5.43 9.97
N VAL A 62 -3.22 -5.63 9.13
CA VAL A 62 -4.53 -4.98 9.27
C VAL A 62 -5.29 -5.49 10.48
N MET A 63 -5.27 -6.79 10.77
CA MET A 63 -5.88 -7.32 11.99
C MET A 63 -5.19 -6.80 13.25
N TYR A 64 -3.87 -6.62 13.22
CA TYR A 64 -3.15 -5.94 14.31
C TYR A 64 -3.51 -4.45 14.42
N LEU A 65 -3.69 -3.76 13.29
CA LEU A 65 -4.19 -2.40 13.28
C LEU A 65 -5.59 -2.31 13.89
N ILE A 66 -6.50 -3.22 13.52
CA ILE A 66 -7.84 -3.34 14.11
C ILE A 66 -7.72 -3.57 15.61
N TYR A 67 -6.81 -4.43 16.06
CA TYR A 67 -6.56 -4.68 17.49
C TYR A 67 -6.20 -3.37 18.21
N CYS A 68 -5.23 -2.62 17.69
CA CYS A 68 -4.82 -1.35 18.25
C CYS A 68 -5.97 -0.33 18.30
N VAL A 69 -6.79 -0.23 17.25
CA VAL A 69 -7.96 0.65 17.22
C VAL A 69 -8.99 0.22 18.27
N VAL A 70 -9.40 -1.05 18.27
CA VAL A 70 -10.45 -1.54 19.17
C VAL A 70 -10.06 -1.40 20.66
N TYR A 71 -8.80 -1.69 21.00
CA TYR A 71 -8.31 -1.55 22.37
C TYR A 71 -7.78 -0.14 22.70
N GLY A 72 -7.67 0.76 21.72
CA GLY A 72 -7.07 2.09 21.90
C GLY A 72 -5.60 2.04 22.28
N GLN A 73 -4.87 1.02 21.82
CA GLN A 73 -3.45 0.82 22.11
C GLN A 73 -2.60 1.39 20.98
N PRO A 74 -1.45 2.02 21.26
CA PRO A 74 -0.56 2.51 20.21
C PRO A 74 -0.11 1.37 19.28
N LEU A 75 -0.20 1.59 17.97
CA LEU A 75 0.34 0.66 16.97
C LEU A 75 1.87 0.62 17.10
N LEU A 76 2.40 -0.58 17.32
CA LEU A 76 3.83 -0.84 17.57
C LEU A 76 4.40 -0.05 18.77
N GLY A 77 3.54 0.36 19.72
CA GLY A 77 3.95 1.19 20.86
C GLY A 77 4.31 2.64 20.51
N MET A 78 4.17 3.05 19.24
CA MET A 78 4.66 4.35 18.76
C MET A 78 3.58 5.26 18.19
N TYR A 79 2.65 4.70 17.40
CA TYR A 79 1.63 5.49 16.71
C TYR A 79 0.34 5.44 17.51
N LYS A 80 -0.08 6.57 18.08
CA LYS A 80 -1.30 6.62 18.89
C LYS A 80 -2.50 6.13 18.08
N ALA A 81 -3.30 5.24 18.67
CA ALA A 81 -4.57 4.80 18.09
C ALA A 81 -5.76 5.31 18.90
N GLN A 82 -6.84 5.65 18.22
CA GLN A 82 -8.12 6.05 18.82
C GLN A 82 -9.08 4.86 18.81
N LYS A 83 -9.92 4.77 19.84
CA LYS A 83 -10.95 3.73 19.93
C LYS A 83 -12.08 3.98 18.94
N ALA A 84 -12.46 2.93 18.22
CA ALA A 84 -13.62 2.94 17.33
C ALA A 84 -14.21 1.53 17.18
N ASN A 85 -15.52 1.45 16.96
CA ASN A 85 -16.16 0.20 16.55
C ASN A 85 -15.72 -0.14 15.12
N VAL A 86 -15.44 -1.42 14.87
CA VAL A 86 -14.88 -1.90 13.61
C VAL A 86 -15.84 -2.84 12.91
N LEU A 87 -16.00 -2.65 11.59
CA LEU A 87 -16.60 -3.60 10.67
C LEU A 87 -15.53 -4.17 9.75
N PHE A 88 -15.29 -5.47 9.81
CA PHE A 88 -14.40 -6.17 8.88
C PHE A 88 -15.19 -7.00 7.88
N VAL A 89 -15.12 -6.61 6.61
CA VAL A 89 -15.70 -7.32 5.45
C VAL A 89 -14.61 -8.18 4.82
N ASP A 90 -14.72 -9.50 5.00
CA ASP A 90 -13.80 -10.52 4.45
C ASP A 90 -14.52 -11.38 3.41
N GLU A 91 -14.15 -11.24 2.15
CA GLU A 91 -14.73 -12.00 1.02
C GLU A 91 -13.78 -13.10 0.52
N GLU A 92 -12.67 -13.39 1.22
CA GLU A 92 -11.68 -14.39 0.81
C GLU A 92 -11.48 -15.50 1.86
N GLY A 93 -11.14 -15.15 3.10
CA GLY A 93 -10.68 -16.11 4.11
C GLY A 93 -11.76 -17.00 4.71
N GLY A 94 -12.99 -16.48 4.80
CA GLY A 94 -14.12 -17.18 5.39
C GLY A 94 -14.07 -17.26 6.92
N LYS A 95 -15.19 -17.69 7.52
CA LYS A 95 -15.41 -17.61 8.98
C LYS A 95 -14.37 -18.37 9.82
N TYR A 96 -13.93 -19.54 9.35
CA TYR A 96 -12.97 -20.36 10.09
C TYR A 96 -11.61 -19.68 10.22
N GLU A 97 -11.02 -19.25 9.10
CA GLU A 97 -9.72 -18.57 9.11
C GLU A 97 -9.79 -17.23 9.82
N MET A 98 -10.87 -16.48 9.64
CA MET A 98 -11.09 -15.23 10.35
C MET A 98 -11.12 -15.46 11.88
N ALA A 99 -11.88 -16.44 12.36
CA ALA A 99 -11.92 -16.79 13.78
C ALA A 99 -10.56 -17.27 14.31
N ARG A 100 -9.84 -18.09 13.54
CA ARG A 100 -8.48 -18.53 13.88
C ARG A 100 -7.54 -17.35 14.04
N ARG A 101 -7.52 -16.42 13.09
CA ARG A 101 -6.65 -15.23 13.13
C ARG A 101 -7.02 -14.29 14.27
N TYR A 102 -8.30 -14.10 14.58
CA TYR A 102 -8.70 -13.29 15.75
C TYR A 102 -8.15 -13.85 17.06
N LYS A 103 -8.18 -15.19 17.24
CA LYS A 103 -7.56 -15.85 18.40
C LYS A 103 -6.06 -15.64 18.43
N LEU A 104 -5.39 -15.82 17.30
CA LEU A 104 -3.94 -15.66 17.20
C LEU A 104 -3.51 -14.21 17.46
N VAL A 105 -4.21 -13.20 16.97
CA VAL A 105 -3.93 -11.78 17.30
C VAL A 105 -4.22 -11.44 18.77
N GLY A 106 -4.94 -12.31 19.50
CA GLY A 106 -5.19 -12.15 20.93
C GLY A 106 -6.45 -11.34 21.26
N PHE A 107 -7.45 -11.34 20.38
CA PHE A 107 -8.75 -10.75 20.71
C PHE A 107 -9.46 -11.56 21.80
N LYS A 108 -10.14 -10.84 22.70
CA LYS A 108 -10.95 -11.43 23.77
C LYS A 108 -12.41 -11.52 23.34
N ASN A 109 -13.14 -12.45 23.94
CA ASN A 109 -14.54 -12.72 23.57
C ASN A 109 -15.52 -11.60 23.94
N ASP A 110 -15.16 -10.73 24.89
CA ASP A 110 -15.97 -9.59 25.34
C ASP A 110 -15.85 -8.36 24.44
N VAL A 111 -14.93 -8.39 23.48
CA VAL A 111 -14.71 -7.31 22.52
C VAL A 111 -15.66 -7.45 21.34
N ILE A 112 -16.34 -6.35 21.01
CA ILE A 112 -17.28 -6.31 19.90
C ILE A 112 -16.54 -5.88 18.63
N ILE A 113 -16.39 -6.82 17.70
CA ILE A 113 -16.02 -6.56 16.31
C ILE A 113 -17.12 -7.09 15.42
N HIS A 114 -17.61 -6.25 14.51
CA HIS A 114 -18.60 -6.65 13.52
C HIS A 114 -17.89 -7.23 12.31
N THR A 115 -18.39 -8.34 11.78
CA THR A 115 -17.78 -8.99 10.62
C THR A 115 -18.84 -9.41 9.62
N LEU A 116 -18.56 -9.18 8.34
CA LEU A 116 -19.31 -9.76 7.22
C LEU A 116 -18.33 -10.66 6.50
N SER A 117 -18.63 -11.96 6.42
CA SER A 117 -17.73 -12.95 5.85
C SER A 117 -18.44 -13.70 4.75
N GLN A 118 -17.92 -13.56 3.52
CA GLN A 118 -18.43 -14.19 2.30
C GLN A 118 -19.92 -13.91 2.09
N GLN A 119 -20.32 -12.64 2.20
CA GLN A 119 -21.71 -12.21 1.99
C GLN A 119 -21.94 -11.62 0.60
N GLY A 120 -20.90 -11.47 -0.21
CA GLY A 120 -21.00 -11.02 -1.61
C GLY A 120 -21.36 -9.54 -1.74
N ILE A 121 -20.91 -8.70 -0.80
CA ILE A 121 -21.22 -7.26 -0.80
C ILE A 121 -20.57 -6.57 -2.00
N MET A 122 -21.38 -5.85 -2.79
CA MET A 122 -20.92 -5.10 -3.97
C MET A 122 -21.07 -3.59 -3.74
N ILE A 123 -19.98 -2.88 -3.46
CA ILE A 123 -20.01 -1.44 -3.16
C ILE A 123 -20.35 -0.56 -4.38
N ASP A 124 -20.31 -1.12 -5.58
CA ASP A 124 -20.82 -0.47 -6.79
C ASP A 124 -22.34 -0.66 -7.00
N SER A 125 -22.99 -1.48 -6.17
CA SER A 125 -24.45 -1.58 -6.05
C SER A 125 -25.00 -0.52 -5.09
N GLN A 126 -26.09 0.14 -5.48
CA GLN A 126 -26.75 1.13 -4.62
C GLN A 126 -27.41 0.48 -3.40
N GLU A 127 -28.06 -0.67 -3.59
CA GLU A 127 -28.76 -1.41 -2.53
C GLU A 127 -27.80 -1.91 -1.45
N ASP A 128 -26.66 -2.47 -1.85
CA ASP A 128 -25.64 -2.95 -0.90
C ASP A 128 -24.97 -1.77 -0.20
N THR A 129 -24.72 -0.66 -0.91
CA THR A 129 -24.18 0.55 -0.29
C THR A 129 -25.15 1.14 0.74
N ASP A 130 -26.45 1.17 0.45
CA ASP A 130 -27.49 1.64 1.37
C ASP A 130 -27.58 0.74 2.61
N SER A 131 -27.57 -0.57 2.40
CA SER A 131 -27.57 -1.57 3.47
C SER A 131 -26.32 -1.45 4.35
N LEU A 132 -25.15 -1.28 3.74
CA LEU A 132 -23.90 -1.06 4.45
C LEU A 132 -23.93 0.23 5.28
N ILE A 133 -24.43 1.34 4.73
CA ILE A 133 -24.62 2.60 5.48
C ILE A 133 -25.53 2.38 6.68
N GLY A 134 -26.63 1.65 6.51
CA GLY A 134 -27.52 1.27 7.60
C GLY A 134 -26.81 0.49 8.71
N VAL A 135 -26.01 -0.52 8.35
CA VAL A 135 -25.21 -1.30 9.31
C VAL A 135 -24.20 -0.40 10.05
N ILE A 136 -23.47 0.44 9.32
CA ILE A 136 -22.45 1.34 9.89
C ILE A 136 -23.08 2.30 10.89
N LYS A 137 -24.22 2.93 10.55
CA LYS A 137 -24.94 3.83 11.46
C LYS A 137 -25.47 3.08 12.69
N ASN A 138 -26.13 1.95 12.49
CA ASN A 138 -26.76 1.18 13.57
C ASN A 138 -25.76 0.59 14.57
N LYS A 139 -24.52 0.33 14.13
CA LYS A 139 -23.45 -0.22 14.97
C LYS A 139 -22.41 0.83 15.37
N GLU A 140 -22.64 2.09 15.02
CA GLU A 140 -21.73 3.22 15.31
C GLU A 140 -20.29 2.93 14.87
N ILE A 141 -20.13 2.32 13.68
CA ILE A 141 -18.84 1.90 13.15
C ILE A 141 -18.00 3.13 12.79
N GLY A 142 -16.80 3.24 13.37
CA GLY A 142 -15.83 4.29 13.03
C GLY A 142 -14.78 3.84 12.01
N LEU A 143 -14.59 2.53 11.84
CA LEU A 143 -13.65 1.95 10.86
C LEU A 143 -14.28 0.77 10.12
N VAL A 144 -14.30 0.86 8.78
CA VAL A 144 -14.69 -0.22 7.89
C VAL A 144 -13.46 -0.72 7.15
N VAL A 145 -13.25 -2.04 7.18
CA VAL A 145 -12.15 -2.71 6.50
C VAL A 145 -12.70 -3.66 5.44
N PHE A 146 -12.14 -3.63 4.22
CA PHE A 146 -12.46 -4.55 3.14
C PHE A 146 -11.24 -5.39 2.75
N ASP A 147 -11.37 -6.72 2.73
CA ASP A 147 -10.33 -7.65 2.28
C ASP A 147 -10.93 -8.77 1.41
N PRO A 148 -10.56 -8.89 0.12
CA PRO A 148 -9.79 -7.95 -0.69
C PRO A 148 -10.70 -6.94 -1.43
N PHE A 149 -10.13 -5.78 -1.80
CA PHE A 149 -10.79 -4.75 -2.61
C PHE A 149 -11.35 -5.27 -3.94
N ALA A 150 -10.68 -6.25 -4.55
CA ALA A 150 -11.10 -6.82 -5.83
C ALA A 150 -12.39 -7.65 -5.74
N ALA A 151 -12.82 -8.05 -4.55
CA ALA A 151 -13.99 -8.89 -4.34
C ALA A 151 -15.28 -8.08 -4.09
N ILE A 152 -15.17 -6.77 -3.88
CA ILE A 152 -16.31 -5.93 -3.42
C ILE A 152 -16.90 -5.06 -4.53
N PHE A 153 -16.54 -5.29 -5.79
CA PHE A 153 -17.15 -4.60 -6.93
C PHE A 153 -17.07 -5.46 -8.19
N SER A 154 -18.00 -5.24 -9.13
CA SER A 154 -18.15 -6.09 -10.33
C SER A 154 -17.36 -5.64 -11.56
N GLY A 155 -16.76 -4.44 -11.50
CA GLY A 155 -16.11 -3.78 -12.63
C GLY A 155 -14.65 -4.18 -12.88
N ASP A 156 -14.04 -3.58 -13.90
CA ASP A 156 -12.61 -3.74 -14.17
C ASP A 156 -11.78 -2.80 -13.26
N GLU A 157 -10.87 -3.38 -12.50
CA GLU A 157 -9.96 -2.65 -11.62
C GLU A 157 -9.00 -1.69 -12.35
N ASN A 158 -8.78 -1.94 -13.66
CA ASN A 158 -8.00 -1.06 -14.53
C ASN A 158 -8.84 0.08 -15.13
N SER A 159 -10.17 -0.02 -15.05
CA SER A 159 -11.09 0.97 -15.60
C SER A 159 -11.22 2.15 -14.63
N ALA A 160 -10.69 3.31 -15.03
CA ALA A 160 -10.85 4.54 -14.27
C ALA A 160 -12.34 4.91 -14.04
N ARG A 161 -13.23 4.47 -14.94
CA ARG A 161 -14.67 4.63 -14.81
C ARG A 161 -15.22 3.81 -13.66
N ASP A 162 -14.88 2.53 -13.57
CA ASP A 162 -15.44 1.61 -12.58
C ASP A 162 -14.84 1.85 -11.20
N ILE A 163 -13.52 2.06 -11.11
CA ILE A 163 -12.89 2.58 -9.88
C ILE A 163 -13.51 3.92 -9.47
N GLY A 164 -13.86 4.77 -10.43
CA GLY A 164 -14.57 6.01 -10.17
C GLY A 164 -15.93 5.82 -9.51
N LYS A 165 -16.67 4.75 -9.83
CA LYS A 165 -17.94 4.40 -9.18
C LYS A 165 -17.70 3.99 -7.73
N VAL A 166 -16.80 3.03 -7.51
CA VAL A 166 -16.45 2.54 -6.17
C VAL A 166 -16.02 3.67 -5.25
N MET A 167 -15.15 4.56 -5.72
CA MET A 167 -14.66 5.69 -4.93
C MET A 167 -15.76 6.72 -4.62
N ARG A 168 -16.77 6.87 -5.47
CA ARG A 168 -17.96 7.68 -5.16
C ARG A 168 -18.82 7.02 -4.09
N SER A 169 -18.99 5.70 -4.13
CA SER A 169 -19.70 4.95 -3.09
C SER A 169 -18.97 5.05 -1.74
N PHE A 170 -17.65 4.88 -1.71
CA PHE A 170 -16.85 5.12 -0.50
C PHE A 170 -16.98 6.54 0.02
N GLN A 171 -16.93 7.55 -0.84
CA GLN A 171 -17.14 8.93 -0.43
C GLN A 171 -18.54 9.14 0.18
N ARG A 172 -19.57 8.51 -0.40
CA ARG A 172 -20.94 8.55 0.12
C ARG A 172 -21.02 7.92 1.51
N VAL A 173 -20.45 6.73 1.69
CA VAL A 173 -20.35 6.07 3.00
C VAL A 173 -19.69 7.00 4.01
N ILE A 174 -18.54 7.58 3.69
CA ILE A 174 -17.83 8.52 4.59
C ILE A 174 -18.69 9.73 4.95
N VAL A 175 -19.33 10.37 3.96
CA VAL A 175 -20.16 11.56 4.20
C VAL A 175 -21.35 11.24 5.10
N GLU A 176 -22.06 10.15 4.82
CA GLU A 176 -23.28 9.80 5.53
C GLU A 176 -23.04 9.17 6.91
N THR A 177 -21.85 8.60 7.15
CA THR A 177 -21.59 7.82 8.37
C THR A 177 -20.44 8.34 9.21
N GLN A 178 -19.58 9.20 8.64
CA GLN A 178 -18.33 9.65 9.23
C GLN A 178 -17.32 8.51 9.51
N ALA A 179 -17.58 7.29 9.04
CA ALA A 179 -16.66 6.17 9.18
C ALA A 179 -15.42 6.34 8.28
N THR A 180 -14.31 5.73 8.70
CA THR A 180 -13.08 5.65 7.92
C THR A 180 -13.03 4.35 7.15
N ILE A 181 -12.51 4.36 5.92
CA ILE A 181 -12.45 3.17 5.06
C ILE A 181 -11.00 2.76 4.86
N VAL A 182 -10.69 1.50 5.15
CA VAL A 182 -9.44 0.82 4.78
C VAL A 182 -9.78 -0.31 3.82
N PHE A 183 -9.07 -0.44 2.72
CA PHE A 183 -9.18 -1.62 1.86
C PHE A 183 -7.81 -2.24 1.59
N ILE A 184 -7.79 -3.57 1.52
CA ILE A 184 -6.61 -4.35 1.18
C ILE A 184 -6.62 -4.64 -0.31
N HIS A 185 -5.51 -4.37 -1.00
CA HIS A 185 -5.42 -4.56 -2.43
C HIS A 185 -4.11 -5.24 -2.85
N HIS A 186 -4.24 -6.33 -3.62
CA HIS A 186 -3.09 -7.12 -4.05
C HIS A 186 -2.39 -6.48 -5.24
N HIS A 187 -1.06 -6.40 -5.16
CA HIS A 187 -0.26 -6.10 -6.35
C HIS A 187 -0.33 -7.27 -7.32
N ARG A 188 -0.58 -6.99 -8.61
CA ARG A 188 -0.50 -8.00 -9.66
C ARG A 188 0.91 -8.59 -9.73
N LYS A 189 0.99 -9.87 -10.09
CA LYS A 189 2.26 -10.54 -10.43
C LYS A 189 2.72 -9.99 -11.78
N ASP A 190 3.49 -8.90 -11.78
CA ASP A 190 4.27 -8.57 -12.96
C ASP A 190 5.42 -9.59 -13.06
N SER A 191 5.29 -10.46 -14.05
CA SER A 191 6.29 -11.44 -14.44
C SER A 191 7.56 -10.74 -14.93
N LYS A 192 8.57 -10.62 -14.06
CA LYS A 192 10.02 -10.84 -14.33
C LYS A 192 10.99 -10.21 -13.33
N ASN A 193 10.58 -9.39 -12.37
CA ASN A 193 11.51 -8.72 -11.45
C ASN A 193 11.18 -9.00 -9.97
N TYR A 194 11.46 -10.23 -9.54
CA TYR A 194 11.25 -10.70 -8.15
C TYR A 194 12.25 -10.13 -7.12
N SER A 195 13.24 -9.33 -7.51
CA SER A 195 14.37 -8.99 -6.63
C SER A 195 14.42 -7.55 -6.13
N ASN A 196 13.66 -6.63 -6.71
CA ASN A 196 13.66 -5.24 -6.24
C ASN A 196 12.22 -4.83 -5.98
N GLY A 197 11.90 -4.48 -4.73
CA GLY A 197 10.63 -3.87 -4.34
C GLY A 197 10.45 -2.50 -5.01
N THR A 198 10.24 -2.51 -6.32
CA THR A 198 10.12 -1.30 -7.11
C THR A 198 8.69 -0.82 -7.06
N GLU A 199 8.57 0.42 -6.58
CA GLU A 199 7.59 1.50 -6.72
C GLU A 199 6.53 1.47 -7.87
N GLN A 200 6.51 0.46 -8.75
CA GLN A 200 5.66 0.35 -9.94
C GLN A 200 4.36 -0.42 -9.72
N SER A 201 4.27 -1.31 -8.74
CA SER A 201 3.17 -2.28 -8.66
C SER A 201 1.77 -1.69 -8.41
N MET A 202 1.68 -0.46 -7.86
CA MET A 202 0.41 0.30 -7.82
C MET A 202 0.38 1.53 -8.75
N ARG A 203 1.45 1.79 -9.52
CA ARG A 203 1.35 2.71 -10.66
C ARG A 203 0.40 2.17 -11.74
N GLY A 204 0.18 0.85 -11.77
CA GLY A 204 -0.78 0.17 -12.65
C GLY A 204 -2.24 0.64 -12.47
N SER A 205 -2.63 1.10 -11.27
CA SER A 205 -3.96 1.72 -11.04
C SER A 205 -3.82 3.16 -10.55
N SER A 206 -3.31 4.01 -11.44
CA SER A 206 -3.29 5.48 -11.26
C SER A 206 -4.64 6.05 -10.83
N ALA A 207 -5.74 5.41 -11.27
CA ALA A 207 -7.11 5.71 -10.90
C ALA A 207 -7.38 5.59 -9.39
N ILE A 208 -6.92 4.51 -8.74
CA ILE A 208 -7.07 4.33 -7.28
C ILE A 208 -6.14 5.29 -6.55
N PHE A 209 -4.85 5.35 -6.95
CA PHE A 209 -3.87 6.17 -6.27
C PHE A 209 -4.27 7.65 -6.26
N GLY A 210 -4.91 8.16 -7.32
CA GLY A 210 -5.43 9.53 -7.38
C GLY A 210 -6.61 9.83 -6.46
N ARG A 211 -7.29 8.82 -5.90
CA ARG A 211 -8.54 8.99 -5.15
C ARG A 211 -8.42 8.73 -3.65
N ILE A 212 -7.44 7.94 -3.22
CA ILE A 212 -7.18 7.65 -1.80
C ILE A 212 -6.44 8.78 -1.06
N ASP A 213 -6.56 8.83 0.27
CA ASP A 213 -5.92 9.82 1.14
C ASP A 213 -4.62 9.32 1.76
N SER A 214 -4.55 8.04 2.11
CA SER A 214 -3.35 7.38 2.60
C SER A 214 -3.08 6.11 1.81
N HIS A 215 -1.81 5.84 1.52
CA HIS A 215 -1.37 4.63 0.83
C HIS A 215 -0.19 4.01 1.56
N ILE A 216 -0.41 2.81 2.06
CA ILE A 216 0.58 2.00 2.77
C ILE A 216 0.88 0.77 1.92
N ILE A 217 2.16 0.46 1.74
CA ILE A 217 2.63 -0.77 1.11
C ILE A 217 3.22 -1.66 2.19
N ILE A 218 2.82 -2.93 2.19
CA ILE A 218 3.40 -4.00 2.99
C ILE A 218 4.22 -4.90 2.06
N THR A 219 5.53 -4.98 2.30
CA THR A 219 6.45 -5.81 1.52
C THR A 219 7.10 -6.85 2.40
N LYS A 220 6.88 -8.14 2.13
CA LYS A 220 7.57 -9.23 2.81
C LYS A 220 9.07 -9.17 2.54
N ARG A 221 9.88 -9.23 3.60
CA ARG A 221 11.35 -9.24 3.56
C ARG A 221 11.88 -10.66 3.72
N SER A 222 11.35 -11.39 4.69
CA SER A 222 11.71 -12.77 4.98
C SER A 222 10.56 -13.47 5.67
N GLU A 223 10.55 -14.80 5.60
CA GLU A 223 9.67 -15.66 6.40
C GLU A 223 10.44 -16.93 6.74
N SER A 224 10.29 -17.36 7.98
CA SER A 224 10.77 -18.61 8.54
C SER A 224 9.68 -19.19 9.44
N GLU A 225 9.88 -20.38 9.98
CA GLU A 225 8.89 -21.03 10.83
C GLU A 225 8.50 -20.12 12.02
N GLY A 226 7.22 -19.75 12.08
CA GLY A 226 6.67 -18.88 13.12
C GLY A 226 7.08 -17.40 13.03
N GLU A 227 7.87 -16.96 12.04
CA GLU A 227 8.34 -15.58 11.94
C GLU A 227 8.21 -15.00 10.53
N MET A 228 7.72 -13.76 10.42
CA MET A 228 7.67 -13.01 9.17
C MET A 228 8.17 -11.58 9.39
N THR A 229 9.07 -11.11 8.53
CA THR A 229 9.51 -9.72 8.53
C THR A 229 8.89 -8.99 7.35
N MET A 230 8.36 -7.80 7.58
CA MET A 230 7.70 -6.97 6.58
C MET A 230 8.19 -5.52 6.66
N ALA A 231 8.37 -4.88 5.51
CA ALA A 231 8.52 -3.44 5.40
C ALA A 231 7.14 -2.77 5.28
N VAL A 232 6.94 -1.71 6.04
CA VAL A 232 5.77 -0.82 5.97
C VAL A 232 6.20 0.50 5.36
N ILE A 233 5.66 0.83 4.19
CA ILE A 233 6.08 1.98 3.40
C ILE A 233 4.88 2.87 3.10
N GLN A 234 4.87 4.09 3.63
CA GLN A 234 3.83 5.07 3.30
C GLN A 234 4.19 5.85 2.03
N ARG A 235 3.47 5.57 0.94
CA ARG A 235 3.67 6.25 -0.34
C ARG A 235 2.92 7.56 -0.44
N LYS A 236 1.74 7.63 0.18
CA LYS A 236 0.86 8.79 0.12
C LYS A 236 0.30 9.09 1.51
N SER A 237 0.25 10.38 1.82
CA SER A 237 -0.49 10.94 2.94
C SER A 237 -0.98 12.32 2.49
N ARG A 238 -2.31 12.51 2.41
CA ARG A 238 -2.96 13.78 2.05
C ARG A 238 -3.32 14.65 3.25
N LYS A 239 -3.56 14.01 4.40
CA LYS A 239 -4.09 14.64 5.61
C LYS A 239 -2.99 14.58 6.69
N GLY A 240 -2.71 15.70 7.34
CA GLY A 240 -1.71 15.80 8.42
C GLY A 240 -0.30 16.22 7.98
N ARG A 241 0.57 16.46 8.98
CA ARG A 241 1.94 16.96 8.82
C ARG A 241 2.95 15.80 8.73
N GLY A 242 3.19 15.33 7.50
CA GLY A 242 4.36 14.52 7.16
C GLY A 242 4.07 13.03 6.94
N LYS A 243 4.83 12.43 6.01
CA LYS A 243 4.85 10.98 5.81
C LYS A 243 5.69 10.33 6.90
N ILE A 244 5.31 9.13 7.33
CA ILE A 244 6.21 8.30 8.12
C ILE A 244 7.39 7.85 7.23
N LYS A 245 8.56 7.68 7.84
CA LYS A 245 9.64 6.96 7.19
C LYS A 245 9.25 5.48 7.10
N ALA A 246 9.73 4.81 6.06
CA ALA A 246 9.54 3.37 5.95
C ALA A 246 10.18 2.68 7.16
N PHE A 247 9.57 1.60 7.62
CA PHE A 247 10.08 0.84 8.75
C PHE A 247 9.81 -0.65 8.62
N THR A 248 10.58 -1.43 9.36
CA THR A 248 10.48 -2.88 9.39
C THR A 248 9.66 -3.32 10.61
N VAL A 249 8.79 -4.29 10.40
CA VAL A 249 8.01 -4.96 11.44
C VAL A 249 8.31 -6.44 11.38
N LYS A 250 8.57 -7.04 12.54
CA LYS A 250 8.65 -8.49 12.71
C LYS A 250 7.34 -8.99 13.31
N MET A 251 6.73 -9.97 12.67
CA MET A 251 5.60 -10.73 13.18
C MET A 251 6.13 -12.07 13.69
N VAL A 252 5.84 -12.41 14.93
CA VAL A 252 6.30 -13.65 15.59
C VAL A 252 5.10 -14.37 16.19
N GLU A 253 4.96 -15.65 15.89
CA GLU A 253 4.03 -16.54 16.59
C GLU A 253 4.73 -17.13 17.82
N LYS A 254 4.28 -16.71 19.01
CA LYS A 254 4.83 -17.11 20.30
C LYS A 254 3.70 -17.39 21.27
N ASP A 255 3.78 -18.52 21.98
CA ASP A 255 2.81 -18.94 22.98
C ASP A 255 1.36 -19.01 22.44
N GLY A 256 1.20 -19.38 21.16
CA GLY A 256 -0.10 -19.44 20.49
C GLY A 256 -0.71 -18.08 20.15
N LEU A 257 0.09 -17.01 20.22
CA LEU A 257 -0.29 -15.65 19.86
C LEU A 257 0.65 -15.08 18.81
N VAL A 258 0.16 -14.18 18.00
CA VAL A 258 0.93 -13.41 17.03
C VAL A 258 1.24 -12.04 17.62
N GLN A 259 2.53 -11.74 17.72
CA GLN A 259 3.06 -10.47 18.24
C GLN A 259 3.73 -9.70 17.10
N PHE A 260 3.69 -8.37 17.20
CA PHE A 260 4.30 -7.46 16.23
C PHE A 260 5.33 -6.57 16.92
N GLU A 261 6.55 -6.58 16.40
CA GLU A 261 7.69 -5.84 16.93
C GLU A 261 8.21 -4.86 15.89
N TYR A 262 8.47 -3.62 16.32
CA TYR A 262 9.15 -2.63 15.49
C TYR A 262 10.65 -2.93 15.44
N MET A 263 11.19 -3.04 14.23
CA MET A 263 12.60 -3.42 14.00
C MET A 263 13.48 -2.25 13.57
N GLY A 264 12.94 -1.04 13.50
CA GLY A 264 13.68 0.15 13.06
C GLY A 264 13.18 0.73 11.75
N GLU A 265 13.66 1.93 11.44
CA GLU A 265 13.46 2.55 10.13
C GLU A 265 14.17 1.71 9.07
N GLU A 266 13.51 1.52 7.93
CA GLU A 266 14.15 0.92 6.77
C GLU A 266 15.30 1.83 6.36
N PRO A 267 16.52 1.30 6.17
CA PRO A 267 17.62 2.10 5.67
C PRO A 267 17.13 2.75 4.38
N GLN A 268 17.36 4.07 4.25
CA GLN A 268 17.07 4.72 2.97
C GLN A 268 17.89 3.95 1.94
N GLN A 269 17.21 3.15 1.11
CA GLN A 269 17.79 2.76 -0.16
C GLN A 269 18.11 4.09 -0.82
N LEU A 270 19.41 4.43 -0.88
CA LEU A 270 19.90 5.51 -1.73
C LEU A 270 19.17 5.30 -3.04
N LYS A 271 18.23 6.17 -3.36
CA LYS A 271 17.55 6.14 -4.64
C LYS A 271 18.63 6.44 -5.64
N LEU A 272 19.27 5.38 -6.13
CA LEU A 272 20.19 5.47 -7.25
C LEU A 272 19.40 6.20 -8.33
N SER A 273 19.95 7.33 -8.75
CA SER A 273 19.44 8.10 -9.87
C SER A 273 19.16 7.14 -11.04
N LYS A 274 18.30 7.54 -11.99
CA LYS A 274 18.09 6.74 -13.21
C LYS A 274 19.41 6.37 -13.90
N ALA A 275 20.41 7.25 -13.81
CA ALA A 275 21.76 7.01 -14.27
C ALA A 275 22.47 5.90 -13.47
N GLU A 276 22.49 5.99 -12.14
CA GLU A 276 23.12 4.98 -11.29
C GLU A 276 22.42 3.61 -11.37
N THR A 277 21.09 3.57 -11.48
CA THR A 277 20.33 2.33 -11.71
C THR A 277 20.70 1.70 -13.06
N ALA A 278 20.89 2.52 -14.09
CA ALA A 278 21.33 2.03 -15.39
C ALA A 278 22.75 1.46 -15.33
N LYS A 279 23.67 2.12 -14.61
CA LYS A 279 25.03 1.63 -14.38
C LYS A 279 25.05 0.28 -13.69
N GLU A 280 24.29 0.14 -12.60
CA GLU A 280 24.23 -1.11 -11.83
C GLU A 280 23.70 -2.28 -12.68
N LYS A 281 22.63 -2.04 -13.44
CA LYS A 281 22.06 -3.05 -14.36
C LYS A 281 23.03 -3.44 -15.46
N VAL A 282 23.77 -2.48 -16.01
CA VAL A 282 24.83 -2.75 -17.01
C VAL A 282 25.95 -3.59 -16.40
N LEU A 283 26.45 -3.24 -15.22
CA LEU A 283 27.48 -4.02 -14.54
C LEU A 283 27.01 -5.44 -14.25
N LYS A 284 25.82 -5.60 -13.66
CA LYS A 284 25.21 -6.90 -13.35
C LYS A 284 25.00 -7.73 -14.61
N PHE A 285 24.60 -7.09 -15.70
CA PHE A 285 24.48 -7.76 -16.99
C PHE A 285 25.86 -8.24 -17.46
N LEU A 286 26.91 -7.42 -17.39
CA LEU A 286 28.24 -7.78 -17.89
C LEU A 286 29.06 -8.71 -16.96
N ILE A 287 28.50 -9.15 -15.82
CA ILE A 287 29.14 -10.15 -14.95
C ILE A 287 29.40 -11.43 -15.78
N ASP A 288 30.66 -11.87 -15.78
CA ASP A 288 31.15 -13.10 -16.44
C ASP A 288 30.84 -13.23 -17.94
N ARG A 289 30.50 -12.13 -18.62
CA ARG A 289 30.31 -12.12 -20.07
C ARG A 289 30.78 -10.83 -20.73
N ARG A 290 31.07 -10.92 -22.03
CA ARG A 290 31.18 -9.77 -22.92
C ARG A 290 29.92 -9.66 -23.78
N ALA A 291 29.47 -8.44 -24.05
CA ALA A 291 28.30 -8.20 -24.88
C ALA A 291 28.44 -6.92 -25.71
N THR A 292 27.76 -6.89 -26.85
CA THR A 292 27.60 -5.70 -27.67
C THR A 292 26.56 -4.75 -27.08
N PHE A 293 26.58 -3.49 -27.50
CA PHE A 293 25.58 -2.50 -27.10
C PHE A 293 24.14 -2.99 -27.33
N ASN A 294 23.89 -3.64 -28.47
CA ASN A 294 22.56 -4.12 -28.81
C ASN A 294 22.11 -5.27 -27.92
N GLU A 295 22.98 -6.22 -27.59
CA GLU A 295 22.65 -7.33 -26.69
C GLU A 295 22.33 -6.82 -25.28
N ILE A 296 23.07 -5.83 -24.79
CA ILE A 296 22.79 -5.17 -23.51
C ILE A 296 21.42 -4.46 -23.60
N HIS A 297 21.20 -3.67 -24.64
CA HIS A 297 19.95 -2.94 -24.84
C HIS A 297 18.74 -3.87 -24.97
N ASP A 298 18.85 -4.95 -25.74
CA ASP A 298 17.75 -5.88 -25.99
C ASP A 298 17.38 -6.66 -24.72
N SER A 299 18.36 -6.94 -23.85
CA SER A 299 18.09 -7.52 -22.52
C SER A 299 17.40 -6.56 -21.54
N MET A 300 17.47 -5.25 -21.80
CA MET A 300 16.96 -4.17 -20.93
C MET A 300 15.82 -3.38 -21.59
N LYS A 301 15.25 -3.93 -22.67
CA LYS A 301 14.23 -3.27 -23.49
C LYS A 301 12.97 -3.02 -22.66
N GLY A 302 12.58 -1.75 -22.52
CA GLY A 302 11.45 -1.31 -21.70
C GLY A 302 11.85 -0.79 -20.30
N GLU A 303 13.09 -1.00 -19.87
CA GLU A 303 13.60 -0.53 -18.58
C GLU A 303 14.59 0.64 -18.71
N ILE A 304 15.45 0.61 -19.74
CA ILE A 304 16.46 1.64 -20.02
C ILE A 304 16.40 1.99 -21.50
N GLY A 305 16.26 3.28 -21.82
CA GLY A 305 16.32 3.76 -23.21
C GLY A 305 17.75 3.77 -23.77
N ARG A 306 17.90 3.74 -25.09
CA ARG A 306 19.21 3.73 -25.77
C ARG A 306 20.14 4.84 -25.29
N ASP A 307 19.65 6.06 -25.14
CA ASP A 307 20.48 7.21 -24.73
C ASP A 307 20.97 7.06 -23.29
N SER A 308 20.12 6.53 -22.40
CA SER A 308 20.47 6.28 -21.00
C SER A 308 21.49 5.15 -20.86
N LEU A 309 21.36 4.09 -21.67
CA LEU A 309 22.36 3.03 -21.75
C LEU A 309 23.70 3.56 -22.29
N GLY A 310 23.66 4.44 -23.29
CA GLY A 310 24.84 5.10 -23.83
C GLY A 310 25.59 5.92 -22.79
N SER A 311 24.87 6.76 -22.03
CA SER A 311 25.46 7.54 -20.93
C SER A 311 26.07 6.64 -19.86
N ALA A 312 25.32 5.61 -19.43
CA ALA A 312 25.77 4.69 -18.39
C ALA A 312 27.06 3.93 -18.80
N LEU A 313 27.14 3.42 -20.02
CA LEU A 313 28.34 2.75 -20.52
C LEU A 313 29.53 3.71 -20.62
N LYS A 314 29.32 4.94 -21.11
CA LYS A 314 30.38 5.95 -21.20
C LYS A 314 30.95 6.30 -19.83
N GLU A 315 30.08 6.51 -18.84
CA GLU A 315 30.48 6.80 -17.47
C GLU A 315 31.17 5.60 -16.80
N LEU A 316 30.66 4.37 -16.98
CA LEU A 316 31.31 3.16 -16.44
C LEU A 316 32.68 2.89 -17.04
N ILE A 317 32.90 3.26 -18.31
CA ILE A 317 34.21 3.20 -18.95
C ILE A 317 35.14 4.27 -18.36
N HIS A 318 34.63 5.48 -18.16
CA HIS A 318 35.38 6.55 -17.52
C HIS A 318 35.77 6.20 -16.07
N GLU A 319 34.88 5.57 -15.33
CA GLU A 319 35.11 5.03 -13.97
C GLU A 319 36.03 3.80 -13.95
N GLY A 320 36.42 3.26 -15.11
CA GLY A 320 37.27 2.07 -15.21
C GLY A 320 36.59 0.76 -14.81
N LYS A 321 35.28 0.73 -14.59
CA LYS A 321 34.51 -0.46 -14.19
C LYS A 321 34.12 -1.34 -15.37
N VAL A 322 33.97 -0.75 -16.55
CA VAL A 322 33.69 -1.46 -17.81
C VAL A 322 34.80 -1.14 -18.80
N ALA A 323 35.30 -2.17 -19.47
CA ALA A 323 36.21 -2.01 -20.60
C ALA A 323 35.44 -2.16 -21.91
N SER A 324 35.94 -1.54 -22.98
CA SER A 324 35.40 -1.70 -24.33
C SER A 324 36.51 -1.92 -25.35
N LYS A 325 36.23 -2.73 -26.38
CA LYS A 325 37.13 -2.93 -27.52
C LYS A 325 36.34 -3.09 -28.79
N LYS A 326 36.84 -2.47 -29.85
CA LYS A 326 36.31 -2.57 -31.21
C LYS A 326 37.19 -3.52 -32.02
N GLU A 327 36.60 -4.53 -32.63
CA GLU A 327 37.30 -5.43 -33.57
C GLU A 327 37.39 -4.77 -34.96
N ALA A 328 38.39 -5.15 -35.76
CA ALA A 328 38.79 -4.45 -37.00
C ALA A 328 37.63 -4.17 -37.99
N HIS A 329 36.59 -5.01 -38.00
CA HIS A 329 35.37 -4.83 -38.79
C HIS A 329 34.07 -5.11 -37.98
N GLY A 330 34.11 -5.01 -36.65
CA GLY A 330 33.03 -5.43 -35.75
C GLY A 330 32.37 -4.31 -34.93
N LYS A 331 31.25 -4.64 -34.29
CA LYS A 331 30.61 -3.79 -33.26
C LYS A 331 31.47 -3.78 -31.99
N PRO A 332 31.47 -2.69 -31.19
CA PRO A 332 32.19 -2.67 -29.93
C PRO A 332 31.57 -3.66 -28.93
N PHE A 333 32.42 -4.41 -28.24
CA PHE A 333 32.06 -5.25 -27.10
C PHE A 333 32.44 -4.56 -25.80
N TYR A 334 31.64 -4.81 -24.77
CA TYR A 334 31.79 -4.30 -23.41
C TYR A 334 31.89 -5.48 -22.44
N TRP A 335 32.71 -5.37 -21.40
CA TRP A 335 32.83 -6.35 -20.32
C TRP A 335 33.29 -5.67 -19.01
N VAL A 336 33.04 -6.29 -17.86
CA VAL A 336 33.53 -5.77 -16.57
C VAL A 336 35.06 -5.81 -16.56
N ALA A 337 35.69 -4.67 -16.24
CA ALA A 337 37.14 -4.61 -16.13
C ALA A 337 37.61 -5.44 -14.91
N LYS A 338 38.59 -6.33 -15.09
CA LYS A 338 39.22 -7.01 -13.95
C LYS A 338 40.05 -5.97 -13.18
N GLU A 339 39.90 -5.92 -11.86
CA GLU A 339 40.81 -5.18 -11.01
C GLU A 339 42.24 -5.63 -11.31
N LYS A 340 43.15 -4.68 -11.53
CA LYS A 340 44.57 -4.98 -11.62
C LYS A 340 45.02 -5.41 -10.23
N GLU A 341 45.05 -6.72 -9.97
CA GLU A 341 45.88 -7.27 -8.89
C GLU A 341 47.31 -6.75 -9.06
N GLY A 342 47.89 -6.32 -7.93
CA GLY A 342 49.03 -5.43 -7.87
C GLY A 342 50.22 -5.82 -8.75
N GLN A 343 50.87 -4.80 -9.31
CA GLN A 343 52.27 -4.90 -9.69
C GLN A 343 53.07 -5.32 -8.45
N GLN A 344 53.48 -6.58 -8.43
CA GLN A 344 54.64 -7.03 -7.69
C GLN A 344 55.84 -6.20 -8.16
N THR A 345 56.25 -5.23 -7.36
CA THR A 345 57.65 -4.83 -7.30
C THR A 345 58.34 -5.75 -6.31
N ALA A 346 58.97 -6.79 -6.84
CA ALA A 346 60.02 -7.52 -6.14
C ALA A 346 61.23 -7.61 -7.07
N SER A 347 62.26 -6.86 -6.69
CA SER A 347 63.70 -6.90 -7.06
C SER A 347 64.20 -5.60 -7.67
#